data_AF-A0A551YU70-F1
#
_entry.id   AF-A0A551YU70-F1
#
_cell.length_a   1.000
_cell.length_b   1.000
_cell.length_c   1.000
_cell.angle_alpha   90.00
_cell.angle_beta   90.00
_cell.angle_gamma   90.00
#
_symmetry.space_group_name_H-M   'P 1'
#
loop_
_entity.id
_entity.type
_entity.pdbx_description
1 polymer ?
#
loop_
_entity_poly.entity_id
_entity_poly.type
_entity_poly.pdbx_seq_one_letter_code
_entity_poly.pdbx_strand_id
1 'polypeptide(L)' 'MARVPVISKDGNPLMPTKPSRARRWIKEGKAIGKFNDLGIFYVQLTTESSNNKTQPIAIGIDQGKL' A
#
# COMPACT_ATOMS: atom_id res chain seq x y z
N MET A 1 8.01 0.44 -13.61
CA MET A 1 8.13 1.52 -12.60
C MET A 1 8.00 0.92 -11.21
N ALA A 2 9.04 1.02 -10.37
CA ALA A 2 9.04 0.44 -9.02
C ALA A 2 7.91 1.02 -8.15
N ARG A 3 7.26 0.15 -7.36
CA ARG A 3 6.28 0.53 -6.32
C ARG A 3 6.96 0.43 -4.97
N VAL A 4 6.53 1.25 -4.02
CA VAL A 4 6.97 1.17 -2.62
C VAL A 4 5.84 0.52 -1.81
N PRO A 5 6.10 -0.61 -1.14
CA PRO A 5 5.14 -1.18 -0.20
C PRO A 5 4.80 -0.19 0.90
N VAL A 6 3.53 -0.21 1.34
CA VAL A 6 3.01 0.67 2.36
C VAL A 6 2.39 -0.19 3.45
N ILE A 7 2.76 0.10 4.69
CA ILE A 7 2.19 -0.52 5.89
C ILE A 7 1.38 0.54 6.63
N SER A 8 0.19 0.19 7.12
CA SER A 8 -0.64 1.07 7.92
C SER A 8 0.03 1.37 9.26
N LYS A 9 -0.53 2.34 10.01
CA LYS A 9 -0.09 2.62 11.37
C LYS A 9 -0.10 1.38 12.25
N ASP A 10 -1.15 0.55 12.12
CA ASP A 10 -1.35 -0.68 12.89
C ASP A 10 -0.61 -1.92 12.35
N GLY A 11 0.22 -1.77 11.31
CA GLY A 11 1.02 -2.88 10.78
C GLY A 11 0.37 -3.67 9.64
N ASN A 12 -0.81 -3.27 9.17
CA ASN A 12 -1.50 -3.97 8.08
C ASN A 12 -0.97 -3.55 6.70
N PRO A 13 -0.79 -4.47 5.74
CA PRO A 13 -0.42 -4.12 4.37
C PRO A 13 -1.48 -3.24 3.68
N LEU A 14 -1.03 -2.20 2.99
CA LEU A 14 -1.85 -1.31 2.17
C LEU A 14 -1.43 -1.36 0.70
N MET A 15 -2.25 -0.75 -0.17
CA MET A 15 -1.92 -0.61 -1.58
C MET A 15 -0.56 0.10 -1.77
N PRO A 16 0.37 -0.49 -2.55
CA PRO A 16 1.66 0.12 -2.82
C PRO A 16 1.54 1.47 -3.51
N THR A 17 2.49 2.36 -3.25
CA THR A 17 2.45 3.74 -3.79
C THR A 17 3.62 4.05 -4.72
N LYS A 18 3.58 5.23 -5.33
CA LYS A 18 4.69 5.75 -6.15
C LYS A 18 5.83 6.20 -5.24
N PRO A 19 7.11 5.99 -5.63
CA PRO A 19 8.26 6.45 -4.84
C PRO A 19 8.25 7.96 -4.53
N SER A 20 7.78 8.78 -5.47
CA SER A 20 7.64 10.23 -5.26
C SER A 20 6.66 10.58 -4.14
N ARG A 21 5.57 9.82 -4.01
CA ARG A 21 4.60 10.01 -2.92
C ARG A 21 5.16 9.54 -1.57
N ALA A 22 5.86 8.40 -1.55
CA ALA A 22 6.51 7.89 -0.34
C ALA A 22 7.52 8.90 0.23
N ARG A 23 8.39 9.48 -0.61
CA ARG A 23 9.34 10.53 -0.20
C ARG A 23 8.63 11.77 0.36
N ARG A 24 7.53 12.20 -0.27
CA ARG A 24 6.74 13.33 0.23
C ARG A 24 6.15 13.06 1.61
N TRP A 25 5.60 11.86 1.84
CA TRP A 25 5.09 11.50 3.16
C TRP A 25 6.17 11.49 4.24
N ILE A 26 7.36 10.98 3.93
CA ILE A 26 8.50 11.02 4.86
C ILE A 26 8.88 12.48 5.18
N LYS A 27 9.00 13.33 4.15
CA LYS A 27 9.31 14.76 4.33
C LYS A 27 8.25 15.49 5.17
N GLU A 28 6.98 15.11 5.02
CA GLU A 28 5.85 15.68 5.77
C GLU A 28 5.63 15.02 7.14
N GLY A 29 6.45 14.04 7.56
CA GLY A 29 6.28 13.33 8.84
C GLY A 29 5.09 12.37 8.91
N LYS A 30 4.46 12.06 7.76
CA LYS A 30 3.28 11.18 7.65
C LYS A 30 3.63 9.70 7.53
N ALA A 31 4.89 9.40 7.29
CA ALA A 31 5.38 8.02 7.20
C ALA A 31 6.86 7.92 7.59
N ILE A 32 7.27 6.72 8.01
CA ILE A 32 8.66 6.37 8.35
C ILE A 32 9.14 5.33 7.35
N GLY A 33 10.32 5.55 6.77
CA GLY A 33 10.99 4.57 5.92
C GLY A 33 11.62 3.44 6.75
N LYS A 34 11.46 2.20 6.30
CA LYS A 34 11.95 0.99 6.97
C LYS A 34 12.44 -0.03 5.94
N PHE A 35 13.17 -1.03 6.42
CA PHE A 35 13.57 -2.22 5.66
C PHE A 35 13.04 -3.45 6.38
N ASN A 36 12.54 -4.43 5.63
CA ASN A 36 12.18 -5.73 6.20
C ASN A 36 13.39 -6.68 6.24
N ASP A 37 13.19 -7.88 6.75
CA ASP A 37 14.24 -8.90 6.89
C ASP A 37 14.84 -9.36 5.54
N LEU A 38 14.15 -9.07 4.42
CA LEU A 38 14.61 -9.33 3.05
C LEU A 38 15.38 -8.14 2.45
N GLY A 39 15.63 -7.08 3.22
CA GLY A 39 16.29 -5.87 2.74
C GLY A 39 15.42 -5.01 1.80
N ILE A 40 14.11 -5.23 1.77
CA ILE A 40 13.18 -4.47 0.92
C ILE A 40 12.75 -3.20 1.65
N PHE A 41 12.99 -2.05 1.00
CA PHE A 41 12.51 -0.76 1.51
C PHE A 41 10.98 -0.65 1.43
N TYR A 42 10.37 -0.19 2.51
CA TYR A 42 8.95 0.15 2.58
C TYR A 42 8.71 1.38 3.45
N VAL A 43 7.48 1.90 3.45
CA VAL A 43 7.07 2.97 4.36
C VAL A 43 5.95 2.52 5.28
N GLN A 44 6.01 2.89 6.55
CA GLN A 44 4.93 2.72 7.51
C GLN A 44 4.30 4.08 7.81
N LEU A 45 2.97 4.20 7.69
CA LEU A 45 2.24 5.42 8.00
C LEU A 45 2.28 5.70 9.51
N THR A 46 2.37 6.97 9.89
CA THR A 46 2.30 7.42 11.30
C THR A 46 0.89 7.84 11.70
N THR A 47 0.03 8.10 10.71
CA THR A 47 -1.37 8.47 10.88
C THR A 47 -2.28 7.42 10.27
N GLU A 48 -3.57 7.48 10.61
CA GLU A 48 -4.58 6.70 9.93
C GLU A 48 -4.54 6.92 8.42
N SER A 49 -4.75 5.84 7.68
CA SER A 49 -4.88 5.92 6.24
C SER A 49 -6.16 6.70 5.91
N SER A 50 -6.13 7.49 4.83
CA SER A 50 -7.31 8.25 4.42
C SER A 50 -8.49 7.36 3.99
N ASN A 51 -8.24 6.08 3.70
CA ASN A 51 -9.27 5.14 3.26
C ASN A 51 -8.79 3.69 3.39
N ASN A 52 -9.55 2.85 4.10
CA ASN A 52 -9.29 1.41 4.23
C ASN A 52 -10.28 0.55 3.41
N LYS A 53 -11.07 1.15 2.51
CA LYS A 53 -12.05 0.42 1.69
C LYS A 53 -11.34 -0.54 0.74
N THR A 54 -11.68 -1.82 0.85
CA THR A 54 -11.35 -2.85 -0.11
C THR A 54 -12.48 -3.00 -1.12
N GLN A 55 -12.17 -3.47 -2.33
CA GLN A 55 -13.20 -3.88 -3.29
C GLN A 55 -13.62 -5.33 -2.96
N PRO A 56 -14.92 -5.65 -2.93
CA PRO A 56 -15.38 -7.03 -2.87
C PRO A 56 -14.87 -7.82 -4.07
N ILE A 57 -14.49 -9.08 -3.86
CA ILE A 57 -14.14 -9.98 -4.95
C ILE A 57 -15.44 -10.38 -5.66
N ALA A 58 -15.50 -10.18 -6.97
CA ALA A 58 -16.61 -10.64 -7.80
C ALA A 58 -16.19 -11.91 -8.57
N ILE A 59 -17.07 -12.91 -8.61
CA ILE A 59 -16.92 -14.12 -9.44
C ILE A 59 -18.02 -14.06 -10.51
N GLY A 60 -17.64 -14.10 -11.78
CA GLY A 60 -18.57 -14.19 -12.91
C GLY A 60 -18.50 -15.57 -13.55
N ILE A 61 -19.65 -16.16 -13.87
CA ILE A 61 -19.73 -17.35 -14.72
C ILE A 61 -20.03 -16.86 -16.14
N ASP A 62 -19.07 -17.03 -17.05
CA ASP A 62 -19.30 -16.82 -18.47
C ASP A 62 -20.18 -17.94 -19.02
N GLN A 63 -21.31 -17.60 -19.65
CA GLN A 63 -22.26 -18.60 -20.13
C GLN A 63 -21.74 -19.34 -21.39
N GLY A 64 -20.66 -18.87 -22.00
CA GLY A 64 -20.21 -19.34 -23.30
C GLY A 64 -21.27 -19.07 -24.38
N LYS A 65 -20.97 -19.46 -25.62
CA LYS A 65 -21.91 -19.39 -26.73
C LYS A 65 -22.69 -20.71 -26.79
N LEU A 66 -24.03 -20.63 -26.84
CA LEU A 66 -24.93 -21.77 -27.13
C LEU A 66 -24.67 -22.35 -28.52
#